data_AF-A0A8X6TZW9-F1
#
_entry.id   AF-A0A8X6TZW9-F1
#
_cell.length_a   1.000
_cell.length_b   1.000
_cell.length_c   1.000
_cell.angle_alpha   90.00
_cell.angle_beta   90.00
_cell.angle_gamma   90.00
#
_symmetry.space_group_name_H-M   'P 1'
#
loop_
_entity.id
_entity.type
_entity.pdbx_description
1 polymer ?
#
loop_
_entity_poly.entity_id
_entity_poly.type
_entity_poly.pdbx_seq_one_letter_code
_entity_poly.pdbx_strand_id
1 'polypeptide(L)'
;DAAFRGLESTLHNLNLKSTGQVKLPTAIKQLHELSFLDLSQNKFSELLPDDFGNLRQLTALTLERNMVSSVDPKAFNGLNGTLSSLSLLNNKIEEYPTQAVKTLMHLRVSIVHHRTL
;
A
#
# COMPACT_ATOMS: atom_id res chain seq x y z
N ASP A 1 6.43 14.54 -11.81
CA ASP A 1 7.15 14.82 -10.55
C ASP A 1 8.45 14.01 -10.57
N ALA A 2 9.58 14.62 -10.23
CA ALA A 2 10.93 14.07 -10.30
C ALA A 2 11.57 13.88 -8.91
N ALA A 3 10.77 13.88 -7.84
CA ALA A 3 11.22 13.85 -6.44
C ALA A 3 12.23 12.73 -6.10
N PHE A 4 12.19 11.59 -6.81
CA PHE A 4 13.06 10.44 -6.56
C PHE A 4 13.96 10.06 -7.75
N ARG A 5 14.18 10.98 -8.69
CA ARG A 5 15.03 10.70 -9.86
C ARG A 5 16.44 10.29 -9.40
N GLY A 6 16.95 9.19 -9.95
CA GLY A 6 18.27 8.64 -9.61
C GLY A 6 18.28 7.69 -8.41
N LEU A 7 17.12 7.45 -7.78
CA LEU A 7 16.96 6.55 -6.64
C LEU A 7 16.20 5.26 -6.99
N GLU A 8 15.84 5.07 -8.25
CA GLU A 8 14.98 3.97 -8.74
C GLU A 8 15.52 2.58 -8.39
N SER A 9 16.85 2.45 -8.34
CA SER A 9 17.57 1.20 -8.06
C SER A 9 18.29 1.18 -6.70
N THR A 10 18.08 2.18 -5.85
CA THR A 10 18.82 2.30 -4.58
C THR A 10 17.93 2.57 -3.36
N LEU A 11 16.73 3.10 -3.55
CA LEU A 11 15.83 3.40 -2.44
C LEU A 11 15.02 2.16 -2.04
N HIS A 12 15.35 1.63 -0.87
CA HIS A 12 14.71 0.44 -0.32
C HIS A 12 13.61 0.80 0.70
N ASN A 13 13.75 1.91 1.42
CA ASN A 13 12.80 2.32 2.46
C ASN A 13 12.32 3.74 2.20
N LEU A 14 11.00 3.93 2.16
CA LEU A 14 10.40 5.24 1.97
C LEU A 14 9.31 5.48 3.03
N ASN A 15 9.47 6.57 3.78
CA ASN A 15 8.49 7.03 4.75
C ASN A 15 7.83 8.31 4.26
N LEU A 16 6.52 8.24 4.04
CA LEU A 16 5.66 9.37 3.66
C LEU A 16 4.53 9.59 4.68
N LYS A 17 4.74 9.13 5.91
CA LYS A 17 3.80 9.29 7.01
C LYS A 17 3.50 10.76 7.25
N SER A 18 2.22 11.10 7.41
CA SER A 18 1.79 12.46 7.74
C SER A 18 2.21 13.53 6.73
N THR A 19 2.28 13.18 5.44
CA THR A 19 2.63 14.12 4.36
C THR A 19 1.41 14.64 3.60
N GLY A 20 0.20 14.22 3.97
CA GLY A 20 -1.06 14.71 3.40
C GLY A 20 -1.41 14.11 2.04
N GLN A 21 -0.84 12.95 1.68
CA GLN A 21 -1.14 12.29 0.41
C GLN A 21 -2.61 11.87 0.35
N VAL A 22 -3.26 12.10 -0.79
CA VAL A 22 -4.64 11.62 -1.07
C VAL A 22 -4.65 10.37 -1.95
N LYS A 23 -3.53 10.09 -2.62
CA LYS A 23 -3.29 8.94 -3.50
C LYS A 23 -1.79 8.68 -3.59
N LEU A 24 -1.37 7.56 -4.16
CA LEU A 24 0.05 7.27 -4.35
C LEU A 24 0.68 8.27 -5.35
N PRO A 25 1.75 9.00 -5.00
CA PRO A 25 2.48 9.82 -5.95
C PRO A 25 3.04 9.00 -7.11
N THR A 26 2.89 9.49 -8.34
CA THR A 26 3.37 8.79 -9.54
C THR A 26 4.88 8.57 -9.54
N ALA A 27 5.64 9.44 -8.88
CA ALA A 27 7.10 9.31 -8.73
C ALA A 27 7.52 8.02 -7.99
N ILE A 28 6.66 7.47 -7.12
CA ILE A 28 6.95 6.21 -6.40
C ILE A 28 6.90 5.01 -7.33
N LYS A 29 6.14 5.07 -8.44
CA LYS A 29 5.97 3.94 -9.37
C LYS A 29 7.26 3.53 -10.11
N GLN A 30 8.34 4.30 -9.99
CA GLN A 30 9.66 3.96 -10.55
C GLN A 30 10.63 3.38 -9.52
N LEU A 31 10.25 3.30 -8.25
CA LEU A 31 11.09 2.77 -7.17
C LEU A 31 10.99 1.24 -7.12
N HIS A 32 11.62 0.58 -8.09
CA HIS A 32 11.50 -0.86 -8.28
C HIS A 32 12.17 -1.68 -7.17
N GLU A 33 13.18 -1.12 -6.49
CA GLU A 33 13.88 -1.75 -5.36
C GLU A 33 13.26 -1.44 -3.99
N LEU A 34 12.12 -0.74 -3.97
CA LEU A 34 11.47 -0.36 -2.71
C LEU A 34 10.94 -1.61 -1.98
N SER A 35 11.44 -1.85 -0.77
CA SER A 35 11.09 -2.98 0.09
C SER A 35 10.13 -2.62 1.22
N PHE A 36 10.15 -1.36 1.69
CA PHE A 36 9.27 -0.83 2.72
C PHE A 36 8.67 0.52 2.34
N LEU A 37 7.36 0.66 2.55
CA LEU A 37 6.62 1.90 2.30
C LEU A 37 5.66 2.23 3.46
N ASP A 38 5.87 3.38 4.10
CA ASP A 38 4.97 3.94 5.12
C ASP A 38 4.12 5.08 4.55
N LEU A 39 2.82 4.83 4.39
CA LEU A 39 1.80 5.81 3.98
C LEU A 39 0.83 6.13 5.11
N SER A 40 1.19 5.86 6.36
CA SER A 40 0.30 6.05 7.50
C SER A 40 -0.04 7.52 7.74
N GLN A 41 -1.17 7.81 8.38
CA GLN A 41 -1.59 9.18 8.74
C GLN A 41 -1.68 10.12 7.52
N ASN A 42 -2.11 9.61 6.39
CA ASN A 42 -2.39 10.40 5.19
C ASN A 42 -3.91 10.53 5.00
N LYS A 43 -4.34 10.88 3.78
CA LYS A 43 -5.74 11.15 3.43
C LYS A 43 -6.26 10.24 2.33
N PHE A 44 -5.72 9.02 2.21
CA PHE A 44 -6.24 8.03 1.27
C PHE A 44 -7.68 7.66 1.65
N SER A 45 -8.61 7.75 0.71
CA SER A 45 -10.02 7.37 0.89
C SER A 45 -10.38 6.07 0.18
N GLU A 46 -9.59 5.67 -0.81
CA GLU A 46 -9.76 4.45 -1.58
C GLU A 46 -8.41 3.93 -2.06
N LEU A 47 -8.34 2.64 -2.40
CA LEU A 47 -7.22 2.04 -3.11
C LEU A 47 -7.68 1.58 -4.49
N LEU A 48 -7.04 2.10 -5.52
CA LEU A 48 -7.41 1.93 -6.93
C LEU A 48 -6.63 0.80 -7.58
N PRO A 49 -7.10 0.25 -8.73
CA PRO A 49 -6.38 -0.77 -9.48
C PRO A 49 -4.91 -0.41 -9.73
N ASP A 50 -4.02 -1.35 -9.50
CA ASP A 50 -2.59 -1.24 -9.79
C ASP A 50 -1.90 -0.01 -9.15
N ASP A 51 -2.43 0.50 -8.03
CA ASP A 51 -1.82 1.60 -7.28
C ASP A 51 -0.35 1.27 -6.96
N PHE A 52 -0.06 0.03 -6.60
CA PHE A 52 1.27 -0.45 -6.24
C PHE A 52 1.94 -1.32 -7.32
N GLY A 53 1.41 -1.36 -8.55
CA GLY A 53 1.74 -2.34 -9.60
C GLY A 53 3.23 -2.50 -9.96
N ASN A 54 4.03 -1.46 -9.77
CA ASN A 54 5.44 -1.44 -10.13
C ASN A 54 6.42 -1.65 -8.97
N LEU A 55 5.91 -1.77 -7.73
CA LEU A 55 6.72 -1.93 -6.51
C LEU A 55 7.00 -3.42 -6.26
N ARG A 56 7.61 -4.07 -7.25
CA ARG A 56 7.73 -5.53 -7.31
C ARG A 56 8.61 -6.14 -6.22
N GLN A 57 9.37 -5.33 -5.49
CA GLN A 57 10.21 -5.77 -4.37
C GLN A 57 9.61 -5.43 -3.00
N LEU A 58 8.39 -4.83 -2.97
CA LEU A 58 7.79 -4.37 -1.74
C LEU A 58 7.37 -5.56 -0.87
N THR A 59 7.89 -5.58 0.35
CA THR A 59 7.65 -6.65 1.33
C THR A 59 6.75 -6.21 2.48
N ALA A 60 6.74 -4.91 2.77
CA ALA A 60 5.93 -4.32 3.84
C ALA A 60 5.32 -2.98 3.42
N LEU A 61 4.00 -2.87 3.62
CA LEU A 61 3.19 -1.71 3.33
C LEU A 61 2.30 -1.36 4.52
N THR A 62 2.36 -0.12 4.99
CA THR A 62 1.42 0.39 6.01
C THR A 62 0.62 1.57 5.49
N LEU A 63 -0.70 1.48 5.63
CA LEU A 63 -1.71 2.48 5.26
C LEU A 63 -2.53 2.88 6.49
N GLU A 64 -1.97 2.72 7.68
CA GLU A 64 -2.69 2.95 8.93
C GLU A 64 -3.18 4.39 9.08
N ARG A 65 -4.30 4.58 9.79
CA ARG A 65 -4.83 5.91 10.11
C ARG A 65 -5.04 6.77 8.85
N ASN A 66 -5.56 6.16 7.79
CA ASN A 66 -6.09 6.84 6.62
C ASN A 66 -7.64 6.84 6.70
N MET A 67 -8.31 7.15 5.60
CA MET A 67 -9.77 7.17 5.47
C MET A 67 -10.26 6.11 4.47
N VAL A 68 -9.47 5.06 4.21
CA VAL A 68 -9.78 4.06 3.19
C VAL A 68 -11.10 3.37 3.53
N SER A 69 -12.11 3.53 2.69
CA SER A 69 -13.42 2.85 2.82
C SER A 69 -13.64 1.81 1.72
N SER A 70 -12.96 1.95 0.59
CA SER A 70 -13.05 1.05 -0.56
C SER A 70 -11.67 0.56 -0.99
N VAL A 71 -11.57 -0.73 -1.32
CA VAL A 71 -10.34 -1.35 -1.83
C VAL A 71 -10.70 -2.14 -3.09
N ASP A 72 -10.18 -1.71 -4.24
CA ASP A 72 -10.40 -2.43 -5.49
C ASP A 72 -9.76 -3.84 -5.44
N PRO A 73 -10.39 -4.87 -6.03
CA PRO A 73 -9.82 -6.22 -6.13
C PRO A 73 -8.42 -6.30 -6.75
N LYS A 74 -8.01 -5.30 -7.54
CA LYS A 74 -6.70 -5.19 -8.18
C LYS A 74 -5.78 -4.18 -7.51
N ALA A 75 -6.16 -3.63 -6.35
CA ALA A 75 -5.38 -2.60 -5.67
C ALA A 75 -3.93 -3.00 -5.41
N PHE A 76 -3.71 -4.26 -5.04
CA PHE A 76 -2.38 -4.81 -4.72
C PHE A 76 -1.77 -5.67 -5.82
N ASN A 77 -2.29 -5.59 -7.05
CA ASN A 77 -1.63 -6.22 -8.20
C ASN A 77 -0.16 -5.79 -8.25
N GLY A 78 0.72 -6.71 -8.66
CA GLY A 78 2.17 -6.48 -8.72
C GLY A 78 2.90 -6.77 -7.41
N LEU A 79 2.18 -6.88 -6.29
CA LEU A 79 2.72 -7.23 -4.97
C LEU A 79 2.57 -8.72 -4.61
N ASN A 80 1.89 -9.47 -5.48
CA ASN A 80 1.45 -10.87 -5.27
C ASN A 80 2.57 -11.82 -4.82
N GLY A 81 3.79 -11.59 -5.34
CA GLY A 81 4.96 -12.45 -5.10
C GLY A 81 5.87 -11.98 -3.96
N THR A 82 5.64 -10.81 -3.36
CA THR A 82 6.62 -10.20 -2.43
C THR A 82 6.03 -9.68 -1.13
N LEU A 83 4.80 -9.16 -1.14
CA LEU A 83 4.24 -8.54 0.05
C LEU A 83 3.93 -9.59 1.12
N SER A 84 4.52 -9.39 2.30
CA SER A 84 4.42 -10.29 3.44
C SER A 84 3.77 -9.64 4.67
N SER A 85 3.75 -8.31 4.71
CA SER A 85 3.13 -7.51 5.77
C SER A 85 2.28 -6.39 5.19
N LEU A 86 1.01 -6.33 5.57
CA LEU A 86 0.06 -5.29 5.21
C LEU A 86 -0.71 -4.83 6.46
N SER A 87 -0.67 -3.53 6.74
CA SER A 87 -1.52 -2.92 7.77
C SER A 87 -2.50 -1.92 7.18
N LEU A 88 -3.78 -2.14 7.43
CA LEU A 88 -4.90 -1.25 7.08
C LEU A 88 -5.63 -0.77 8.34
N LEU A 89 -5.00 -0.88 9.52
CA LEU A 89 -5.60 -0.48 10.79
C LEU A 89 -6.05 0.98 10.80
N ASN A 90 -7.12 1.26 11.55
CA ASN A 90 -7.67 2.61 11.71
C ASN A 90 -8.05 3.28 10.38
N ASN A 91 -8.62 2.52 9.45
CA ASN A 91 -9.28 3.01 8.25
C ASN A 91 -10.82 2.96 8.41
N LYS A 92 -11.55 3.14 7.30
CA LYS A 92 -13.02 3.12 7.22
C LYS A 92 -13.54 1.86 6.50
N ILE A 93 -12.72 0.82 6.45
CA ILE A 93 -13.06 -0.46 5.80
C ILE A 93 -14.12 -1.17 6.63
N GLU A 94 -15.31 -1.36 6.06
CA GLU A 94 -16.42 -2.06 6.71
C GLU A 94 -16.35 -3.57 6.49
N GLU A 95 -15.90 -3.98 5.29
CA GLU A 95 -15.72 -5.39 4.91
C GLU A 95 -14.26 -5.70 4.60
N TYR A 96 -13.75 -6.83 5.09
CA TYR A 96 -12.42 -7.32 4.77
C TYR A 96 -12.28 -7.47 3.25
N PRO A 97 -11.27 -6.84 2.61
CA PRO A 97 -11.14 -6.81 1.16
C PRO A 97 -10.56 -8.13 0.64
N THR A 98 -11.30 -9.22 0.83
CA THR A 98 -10.92 -10.60 0.53
C THR A 98 -10.43 -10.74 -0.91
N GLN A 99 -11.13 -10.11 -1.86
CA GLN A 99 -10.79 -10.20 -3.28
C GLN A 99 -9.44 -9.58 -3.63
N ALA A 100 -9.06 -8.49 -2.96
CA ALA A 100 -7.76 -7.85 -3.15
C ALA A 100 -6.66 -8.66 -2.45
N VAL A 101 -6.90 -9.07 -1.20
CA VAL A 101 -5.88 -9.69 -0.36
C VAL A 101 -5.62 -11.15 -0.72
N LYS A 102 -6.59 -11.91 -1.24
CA LYS A 102 -6.41 -13.32 -1.63
C LYS A 102 -5.30 -13.54 -2.66
N THR A 103 -4.93 -12.48 -3.39
CA THR A 103 -3.92 -12.53 -4.44
C THR A 103 -2.49 -12.41 -3.89
N LEU A 104 -2.33 -12.05 -2.61
CA LEU A 104 -1.05 -11.85 -1.92
C LEU A 104 -0.59 -13.17 -1.29
N MET A 105 0.08 -14.01 -2.09
CA MET A 105 0.36 -15.41 -1.74
C MET A 105 1.35 -15.57 -0.56
N HIS A 106 2.14 -14.55 -0.27
CA HIS A 106 3.13 -14.55 0.81
C HIS A 106 2.70 -13.75 2.05
N LEU A 107 1.46 -13.25 2.08
CA LEU A 107 0.99 -12.42 3.17
C LEU A 107 0.84 -13.26 4.45
N ARG A 108 1.64 -12.93 5.47
CA ARG A 108 1.62 -13.61 6.77
C ARG A 108 0.89 -12.80 7.83
N VAL A 109 0.88 -11.48 7.67
CA VAL A 109 0.25 -10.55 8.62
C VAL A 109 -0.59 -9.56 7.83
N SER A 110 -1.90 -9.66 8.00
CA SER A 110 -2.89 -8.69 7.52
C SER A 110 -3.69 -8.23 8.74
N ILE A 111 -3.60 -6.95 9.09
CA ILE A 111 -4.42 -6.40 10.18
C ILE A 111 -5.40 -5.40 9.59
N VAL A 112 -6.68 -5.81 9.56
CA VAL A 112 -7.83 -4.98 9.24
C VAL A 112 -8.71 -4.94 10.48
N HIS A 113 -9.12 -3.76 10.92
CA HIS A 113 -10.08 -3.66 12.02
C HIS A 113 -11.48 -3.87 11.44
N HIS A 114 -12.08 -5.02 11.71
CA HIS A 114 -13.46 -5.30 11.35
C HIS A 114 -14.37 -4.92 12.52
N ARG A 115 -15.34 -4.03 12.31
CA ARG A 115 -16.49 -3.94 13.22
C ARG A 115 -17.46 -5.04 12.80
N THR A 116 -17.53 -6.12 13.57
CA THR A 116 -18.67 -7.05 13.51
C THR A 116 -19.91 -6.28 13.98
N LEU A 117 -20.93 -6.19 13.11
CA LEU A 117 -22.29 -5.82 13.50
C LEU A 117 -22.91 -6.91 14.38
#